data_AF-H5Y879-F1
#
_entry.id   AF-H5Y879-F1
#
_cell.length_a   1.000
_cell.length_b   1.000
_cell.length_c   1.000
_cell.angle_alpha   90.00
_cell.angle_beta   90.00
_cell.angle_gamma   90.00
#
_symmetry.space_group_name_H-M   'P 1'
#
loop_
_entity.id
_entity.type
_entity.pdbx_description
1 polymer ?
#
loop_
_entity_poly.entity_id
_entity_poly.type
_entity_poly.pdbx_seq_one_letter_code
_entity_poly.pdbx_strand_id
1 'polypeptide(L)'
;MAGVSSKRPAARSRRRSPGSGLTGGARRPKRVQGDAKGEIQLGSVRVEAVMRAAEQSGLLSRKSGRIAGRVSPALIRQAKRQTGIVADTDLIEFALASIALEDNFAEDFRKSRGKVDPDLKLGF
;
A
#
# COMPACT_ATOMS: atom_id res chain seq x y z
N MET A 1 -57.06 11.63 31.80
CA MET A 1 -56.44 12.93 31.46
C MET A 1 -56.60 13.18 29.98
N ALA A 2 -57.38 14.20 29.61
CA ALA A 2 -57.64 14.59 28.24
C ALA A 2 -56.69 15.71 27.81
N GLY A 3 -56.17 15.63 26.59
CA GLY A 3 -55.30 16.63 26.00
C GLY A 3 -55.08 16.36 24.51
N VAL A 4 -56.13 16.61 23.72
CA VAL A 4 -56.06 16.70 22.26
C VAL A 4 -55.53 18.10 21.91
N SER A 5 -54.51 18.20 21.05
CA SER A 5 -54.13 19.48 20.43
C SER A 5 -53.86 19.34 18.93
N SER A 6 -54.85 19.88 18.21
CA SER A 6 -54.99 20.41 16.85
C SER A 6 -53.82 20.46 15.83
N LYS A 7 -54.21 19.97 14.64
CA LYS A 7 -53.85 20.28 13.23
C LYS A 7 -53.24 21.67 12.87
N ARG A 8 -52.20 21.63 12.00
CA ARG A 8 -51.92 22.32 10.67
C ARG A 8 -52.43 23.77 10.42
N PRO A 9 -51.78 24.63 9.57
CA PRO A 9 -51.22 24.28 8.25
C PRO A 9 -49.97 25.06 7.74
N ALA A 10 -49.59 24.73 6.51
CA ALA A 10 -48.45 25.19 5.73
C ALA A 10 -48.48 26.68 5.35
N ALA A 11 -47.32 27.34 5.46
CA ALA A 11 -47.06 28.65 4.87
C ALA A 11 -46.21 28.49 3.59
N ARG A 12 -46.84 28.79 2.46
CA ARG A 12 -46.28 28.89 1.13
C ARG A 12 -45.64 30.27 0.99
N SER A 13 -44.31 30.36 0.87
CA SER A 13 -43.66 31.58 0.40
C SER A 13 -42.93 31.29 -0.90
N ARG A 14 -43.49 31.88 -1.97
CA ARG A 14 -42.88 31.99 -3.29
C ARG A 14 -41.89 33.16 -3.23
N ARG A 15 -40.62 32.92 -3.52
CA ARG A 15 -39.76 33.93 -4.15
C ARG A 15 -39.02 33.29 -5.32
N ARG A 16 -39.51 33.60 -6.52
CA ARG A 16 -38.72 33.62 -7.74
C ARG A 16 -37.89 34.91 -7.73
N SER A 17 -36.61 34.83 -8.06
CA SER A 17 -36.03 35.49 -9.24
C SER A 17 -34.50 35.33 -9.30
N PRO A 18 -33.90 35.45 -10.49
CA PRO A 18 -32.73 34.69 -10.91
C PRO A 18 -31.42 35.47 -10.78
N GLY A 19 -30.40 34.82 -10.23
CA GLY A 19 -29.01 35.29 -10.25
C GLY A 19 -28.19 34.43 -11.20
N SER A 20 -28.04 34.93 -12.43
CA SER A 20 -27.01 34.50 -13.38
C SER A 20 -25.62 34.70 -12.74
N GLY A 21 -24.83 33.63 -12.67
CA GLY A 21 -23.48 33.66 -12.13
C GLY A 21 -22.70 32.44 -12.59
N LEU A 22 -21.93 32.62 -13.65
CA LEU A 22 -20.96 31.70 -14.22
C LEU A 22 -20.07 31.07 -13.14
N THR A 23 -19.70 29.79 -13.29
CA THR A 23 -18.31 29.31 -13.31
C THR A 23 -18.21 27.79 -13.11
N GLY A 24 -17.36 27.17 -13.94
CA GLY A 24 -16.70 25.90 -13.62
C GLY A 24 -17.45 24.63 -14.01
N GLY A 25 -17.42 24.28 -15.31
CA GLY A 25 -17.66 22.89 -15.72
C GLY A 25 -16.68 21.95 -15.03
N ALA A 26 -17.16 21.24 -14.00
CA ALA A 26 -16.41 20.21 -13.32
C ALA A 26 -16.14 19.06 -14.28
N ARG A 27 -14.95 19.06 -14.89
CA ARG A 27 -14.39 17.93 -15.62
C ARG A 27 -14.30 16.76 -14.64
N ARG A 28 -15.22 15.80 -14.77
CA ARG A 28 -15.09 14.48 -14.14
C ARG A 28 -13.74 13.91 -14.55
N PRO A 29 -12.80 13.63 -13.62
CA PRO A 29 -11.60 12.89 -13.98
C PRO A 29 -12.05 11.49 -14.40
N LYS A 30 -11.78 11.11 -15.65
CA LYS A 30 -11.87 9.72 -16.08
C LYS A 30 -10.92 8.93 -15.20
N ARG A 31 -11.49 8.09 -14.34
CA ARG A 31 -10.77 7.13 -13.52
C ARG A 31 -10.11 6.14 -14.50
N VAL A 32 -8.83 6.34 -14.76
CA VAL A 32 -8.01 5.36 -15.46
C VAL A 32 -7.96 4.15 -14.53
N GLN A 33 -8.71 3.11 -14.87
CA GLN A 33 -8.49 1.78 -14.30
C GLN A 33 -7.12 1.35 -14.81
N GLY A 34 -6.07 1.65 -14.04
CA GLY A 34 -4.80 0.98 -14.20
C GLY A 34 -5.02 -0.50 -13.89
N ASP A 35 -4.62 -1.35 -14.82
CA ASP A 35 -4.75 -2.80 -14.70
C ASP A 35 -4.03 -3.28 -13.44
N ALA A 36 -4.79 -3.65 -12.40
CA ALA A 36 -4.31 -4.22 -11.14
C ALA A 36 -3.50 -5.54 -11.30
N LYS A 37 -3.29 -6.00 -12.53
CA LYS A 37 -2.52 -7.20 -12.87
C LYS A 37 -1.00 -6.96 -12.84
N GLY A 38 -0.54 -5.74 -13.10
CA GLY A 38 0.89 -5.41 -13.13
C GLY A 38 1.54 -5.35 -11.75
N GLU A 39 0.82 -4.88 -10.73
CA GLU A 39 1.35 -4.77 -9.35
C GLU A 39 1.54 -6.13 -8.68
N ILE A 40 0.68 -7.11 -8.98
CA ILE A 40 0.73 -8.45 -8.34
C ILE A 40 1.90 -9.28 -8.88
N GLN A 41 2.30 -9.09 -10.14
CA GLN A 41 3.38 -9.86 -10.77
C GLN A 41 4.78 -9.45 -10.29
N LEU A 42 5.03 -8.18 -9.99
CA LEU A 42 6.31 -7.76 -9.41
C LEU A 42 6.49 -8.26 -7.97
N GLY A 43 5.40 -8.30 -7.19
CA GLY A 43 5.42 -8.80 -5.82
C GLY A 43 5.88 -10.25 -5.73
N SER A 44 5.36 -11.13 -6.59
CA SER A 44 5.73 -12.55 -6.59
C SER A 44 7.19 -12.79 -7.01
N VAL A 45 7.68 -12.08 -8.03
CA VAL A 45 9.08 -12.20 -8.48
C VAL A 45 10.05 -11.78 -7.37
N ARG A 46 9.73 -10.68 -6.66
CA ARG A 46 10.55 -10.21 -5.53
C ARG A 46 10.55 -11.21 -4.38
N VAL A 47 9.39 -11.76 -4.02
CA VAL A 47 9.28 -12.75 -2.94
C VAL A 47 10.11 -13.98 -3.27
N GLU A 48 10.01 -14.49 -4.50
CA GLU A 48 10.80 -15.65 -4.92
C GLU A 48 12.31 -15.38 -4.86
N ALA A 49 12.76 -14.22 -5.35
CA ALA A 49 14.17 -13.85 -5.34
C ALA A 49 14.75 -13.78 -3.92
N VAL A 50 14.01 -13.15 -2.99
CA VAL A 50 14.43 -13.05 -1.58
C VAL A 50 14.46 -14.42 -0.92
N MET A 51 13.43 -15.25 -1.11
CA MET A 51 13.38 -16.58 -0.50
C MET A 51 14.48 -17.49 -1.03
N ARG A 52 14.79 -17.44 -2.34
CA ARG A 52 15.93 -18.16 -2.93
C ARG A 52 17.27 -17.70 -2.37
N ALA A 53 17.48 -16.39 -2.25
CA ALA A 53 18.71 -15.85 -1.66
C ALA A 53 18.86 -16.26 -0.19
N ALA A 54 17.76 -16.30 0.58
CA ALA A 54 17.78 -16.70 1.97
C ALA A 54 18.10 -18.19 2.12
N GLU A 55 17.60 -19.02 1.22
CA GLU A 55 17.92 -20.45 1.15
C GLU A 55 19.39 -20.69 0.80
N GLN A 56 19.93 -19.98 -0.21
CA GLN A 56 21.34 -20.05 -0.58
C GLN A 56 22.28 -19.59 0.55
N SER A 57 21.85 -18.60 1.34
CA SER A 57 22.56 -18.14 2.53
C SER A 57 22.37 -19.04 3.76
N GLY A 58 21.62 -20.14 3.66
CA GLY A 58 21.39 -21.10 4.74
C GLY A 58 20.42 -20.63 5.84
N LEU A 59 19.78 -19.47 5.66
CA LEU A 59 18.89 -18.84 6.66
C LEU A 59 17.56 -19.59 6.83
N LEU A 60 17.16 -20.39 5.84
CA LEU A 60 15.90 -21.16 5.83
C LEU A 60 16.09 -22.66 6.10
N SER A 61 17.27 -23.09 6.54
CA SER A 61 17.64 -24.52 6.65
C SER A 61 16.88 -25.31 7.73
N ARG A 62 16.50 -24.69 8.86
CA ARG A 62 15.71 -25.33 9.92
C ARG A 62 14.70 -24.38 10.56
N LYS A 63 13.45 -24.85 10.72
CA LYS A 63 12.32 -24.09 11.30
C LYS A 63 12.08 -24.45 12.77
N SER A 64 13.05 -24.18 13.65
CA SER A 64 12.98 -24.53 15.09
C SER A 64 12.66 -23.37 16.03
N GLY A 65 12.82 -22.12 15.57
CA GLY A 65 12.53 -20.93 16.36
C GLY A 65 11.04 -20.58 16.38
N ARG A 66 10.54 -20.10 17.52
CA ARG A 66 9.18 -19.56 17.64
C ARG A 66 9.23 -18.05 17.84
N ILE A 67 8.49 -17.33 17.03
CA ILE A 67 8.25 -15.89 17.16
C ILE A 67 6.77 -15.68 17.45
N ALA A 68 6.46 -14.92 18.50
CA ALA A 68 5.08 -14.60 18.89
C ALA A 68 4.96 -13.11 19.21
N GLY A 69 3.86 -12.48 18.77
CA GLY A 69 3.60 -11.06 19.01
C GLY A 69 2.22 -10.66 18.53
N ARG A 70 1.71 -9.54 19.04
CA ARG A 70 0.45 -8.95 18.56
C ARG A 70 0.74 -8.09 17.33
N VAL A 71 -0.02 -8.32 16.27
CA VAL A 71 0.11 -7.60 15.00
C VAL A 71 -1.26 -7.16 14.53
N SER A 72 -1.35 -5.99 13.91
CA SER A 72 -2.60 -5.48 13.36
C SER A 72 -3.13 -6.41 12.25
N PRO A 73 -4.40 -6.87 12.31
CA PRO A 73 -4.99 -7.68 11.25
C PRO A 73 -5.03 -6.96 9.90
N ALA A 74 -5.13 -5.62 9.90
CA ALA A 74 -5.08 -4.84 8.67
C ALA A 74 -3.72 -4.91 7.99
N LEU A 75 -2.64 -4.90 8.79
CA LEU A 75 -1.27 -5.03 8.31
C LEU A 75 -1.05 -6.41 7.69
N ILE A 76 -1.48 -7.48 8.37
CA ILE A 76 -1.37 -8.85 7.86
C ILE A 76 -2.06 -8.98 6.50
N ARG A 77 -3.31 -8.51 6.38
CA ARG A 77 -4.06 -8.58 5.11
C ARG A 77 -3.38 -7.82 3.99
N GLN A 78 -2.83 -6.63 4.27
CA GLN A 78 -2.15 -5.83 3.27
C GLN A 78 -0.85 -6.50 2.82
N ALA A 79 -0.06 -7.01 3.76
CA ALA A 79 1.18 -7.71 3.47
C ALA A 79 0.92 -8.96 2.61
N LYS A 80 -0.07 -9.80 2.96
CA LYS A 80 -0.47 -10.96 2.13
C LYS A 80 -0.90 -10.56 0.72
N ARG A 81 -1.61 -9.43 0.58
CA ARG A 81 -2.01 -8.92 -0.75
C ARG A 81 -0.82 -8.48 -1.59
N GLN A 82 0.20 -7.87 -0.97
CA GLN A 82 1.38 -7.37 -1.67
C GLN A 82 2.36 -8.49 -2.02
N THR A 83 2.53 -9.47 -1.13
CA THR A 83 3.49 -10.56 -1.31
C THR A 83 2.89 -11.78 -2.00
N GLY A 84 1.56 -11.93 -1.97
CA GLY A 84 0.88 -13.15 -2.42
C GLY A 84 1.01 -14.33 -1.45
N ILE A 85 1.68 -14.14 -0.30
CA ILE A 85 1.90 -15.21 0.68
C ILE A 85 0.61 -15.50 1.46
N VAL A 86 0.25 -16.78 1.56
CA VAL A 86 -0.98 -17.22 2.23
C VAL A 86 -0.73 -17.55 3.71
N ALA A 87 0.38 -18.24 4.01
CA ALA A 87 0.70 -18.68 5.36
C ALA A 87 1.36 -17.56 6.18
N ASP A 88 0.95 -17.41 7.44
CA ASP A 88 1.51 -16.38 8.34
C ASP A 88 3.00 -16.67 8.63
N THR A 89 3.37 -17.94 8.75
CA THR A 89 4.77 -18.35 8.96
C THR A 89 5.64 -17.94 7.78
N ASP A 90 5.22 -18.22 6.55
CA ASP A 90 5.99 -17.83 5.36
C ASP A 90 6.07 -16.32 5.20
N LEU A 91 5.02 -15.60 5.63
CA LEU A 91 5.01 -14.13 5.61
C LEU A 91 6.04 -13.57 6.59
N ILE A 92 6.18 -14.18 7.77
CA ILE A 92 7.20 -13.84 8.77
C ILE A 92 8.59 -14.20 8.26
N GLU A 93 8.77 -15.39 7.68
CA GLU A 93 10.06 -15.81 7.10
C GLU A 93 10.53 -14.85 6.00
N PHE A 94 9.65 -14.50 5.06
CA PHE A 94 9.95 -13.53 4.01
C PHE A 94 10.33 -12.15 4.58
N ALA A 95 9.59 -11.67 5.59
CA ALA A 95 9.88 -10.39 6.21
C ALA A 95 11.26 -10.38 6.89
N LEU A 96 11.60 -11.44 7.63
CA LEU A 96 12.89 -11.59 8.29
C LEU A 96 14.02 -11.78 7.28
N ALA A 97 13.81 -12.60 6.25
CA ALA A 97 14.75 -12.79 5.16
C ALA A 97 15.05 -11.47 4.44
N SER A 98 14.03 -10.66 4.16
CA SER A 98 14.20 -9.35 3.53
C SER A 98 15.11 -8.44 4.37
N ILE A 99 14.96 -8.45 5.70
CA ILE A 99 15.79 -7.65 6.61
C ILE A 99 17.20 -8.23 6.73
N ALA A 100 17.34 -9.56 6.78
CA ALA A 100 18.63 -10.23 6.94
C ALA A 100 19.49 -10.19 5.66
N LEU A 101 18.85 -10.15 4.50
CA LEU A 101 19.49 -10.05 3.18
C LEU A 101 19.57 -8.62 2.65
N GLU A 102 19.00 -7.64 3.35
CA GLU A 102 19.20 -6.25 2.97
C GLU A 102 20.71 -5.98 2.99
N ASP A 103 21.30 -5.86 1.81
CA ASP A 103 22.67 -5.42 1.65
C ASP A 103 22.82 -4.07 2.37
N ASN A 104 24.04 -3.68 2.74
CA ASN A 104 24.35 -2.38 3.32
C ASN A 104 23.95 -1.18 2.42
N PHE A 105 23.09 -1.35 1.41
CA PHE A 105 22.44 -0.35 0.58
C PHE A 105 22.09 0.92 1.35
N ALA A 106 21.41 0.86 2.49
CA ALA A 106 21.07 2.07 3.23
C ALA A 106 22.33 2.83 3.72
N GLU A 107 23.39 2.13 4.10
CA GLU A 107 24.68 2.71 4.46
C GLU A 107 25.48 3.15 3.23
N ASP A 108 25.57 2.33 2.21
CA ASP A 108 26.38 2.58 1.02
C ASP A 108 25.75 3.64 0.10
N PHE A 109 24.42 3.71 0.06
CA PHE A 109 23.68 4.83 -0.54
C PHE A 109 23.93 6.13 0.23
N ARG A 110 23.96 6.08 1.57
CA ARG A 110 24.33 7.22 2.40
C ARG A 110 25.80 7.63 2.23
N LYS A 111 26.72 6.69 2.05
CA LYS A 111 28.15 6.96 1.79
C LYS A 111 28.34 7.55 0.39
N SER A 112 27.64 7.02 -0.61
CA SER A 112 27.73 7.49 -1.99
C SER A 112 27.07 8.86 -2.18
N ARG A 113 26.01 9.24 -1.45
CA ARG A 113 25.38 10.59 -1.51
C ARG A 113 25.19 11.14 -2.93
N GLY A 114 24.84 10.28 -3.89
CA GLY A 114 24.68 10.68 -5.29
C GLY A 114 25.99 10.99 -6.04
N LYS A 115 27.14 10.62 -5.46
CA LYS A 115 28.41 10.57 -6.17
C LYS A 115 28.50 9.23 -6.89
N VAL A 116 28.79 9.31 -8.17
CA VAL A 116 29.23 8.19 -8.99
C VAL A 116 30.74 8.31 -9.15
N ASP A 117 31.43 7.19 -9.32
CA ASP A 117 32.87 7.20 -9.58
C ASP A 117 33.14 8.09 -10.81
N PRO A 118 33.99 9.13 -10.70
CA PRO A 118 34.29 10.03 -11.81
C PRO A 118 34.96 9.33 -13.00
N ASP A 119 35.62 8.19 -12.79
CA ASP A 119 36.23 7.40 -13.86
C ASP A 119 35.24 6.43 -14.53
N LEU A 120 33.99 6.39 -14.05
CA LEU A 120 32.93 5.58 -14.63
C LEU A 120 32.54 6.14 -16.00
N LYS A 121 32.92 5.41 -17.06
CA LYS A 121 32.49 5.71 -18.43
C LYS A 121 31.01 5.40 -18.59
N LEU A 122 30.19 6.44 -18.45
CA LEU A 122 28.79 6.38 -18.78
C LEU A 122 28.66 6.63 -20.30
N GLY A 123 28.17 5.62 -21.03
CA GLY A 123 28.19 5.58 -22.51
C GLY A 123 27.19 6.52 -23.18
N PHE A 124 27.38 7.83 -23.02
CA PHE A 124 26.62 8.88 -23.70
C PHE A 124 27.47 9.57 -24.77
#